data_AF-A0A535Q3Z6-F1
#
_entry.id   AF-A0A535Q3Z6-F1
#
_cell.length_a   1.000
_cell.length_b   1.000
_cell.length_c   1.000
_cell.angle_alpha   90.00
_cell.angle_beta   90.00
_cell.angle_gamma   90.00
#
_symmetry.space_group_name_H-M   'P 1'
#
loop_
_entity.id
_entity.type
_entity.pdbx_description
1 polymer ?
#
loop_
_entity_poly.entity_id
_entity_poly.type
_entity_poly.pdbx_seq_one_letter_code
_entity_poly.pdbx_strand_id
1 'polypeptide(L)'
;MIKVAGAFALFILLAGLAGACSLKSLGSSSAAIKPADLYAASPTAADANSLLGGGNWWTAAPTFQMKPLDDASFPPAVSYLLIRRFSNVGTAELWRVRYFQYESSSTATSAMTSNQSAFTNTVTAKKVGDQVLYVQLKVSNSALNGAPYEALAIIRVGSVLIESILLKNDAFPSTDRQGKVADKLASGVTKVLAGKIHGTQVSSSELGMLPPPNSYITLLGAVRLPVEAWPLMLHLAAPSTLATAFKADQINEFVFGDYVLDSDTHMEVLASILMFPSASAASEVFNAFKGANTLSPDGVLAFYNDAFGQYEYFVLSGTRLGLLICKSTAELDVSEAASRACEKPLETVAAAWPAVFSG
;
A
#
# COMPACT_ATOMS: atom_id res chain seq x y z
N MET A 1 41.31 -1.96 2.41
CA MET A 1 40.23 -0.95 2.41
C MET A 1 39.58 -0.97 1.03
N ILE A 2 38.52 -1.76 0.88
CA ILE A 2 37.71 -1.82 -0.34
C ILE A 2 36.33 -1.34 0.07
N LYS A 3 35.94 -0.15 -0.42
CA LYS A 3 34.60 0.41 -0.26
C LYS A 3 33.66 -0.43 -1.12
N VAL A 4 32.92 -1.34 -0.51
CA VAL A 4 31.74 -1.95 -1.14
C VAL A 4 30.62 -0.92 -1.02
N ALA A 5 30.49 -0.08 -2.04
CA ALA A 5 29.24 0.64 -2.28
C ALA A 5 28.16 -0.42 -2.46
N GLY A 6 27.31 -0.60 -1.44
CA GLY A 6 26.18 -1.51 -1.48
C GLY A 6 25.18 -1.01 -2.50
N ALA A 7 25.31 -1.52 -3.73
CA ALA A 7 24.39 -1.28 -4.81
C ALA A 7 23.01 -1.84 -4.42
N PHE A 8 22.04 -0.95 -4.23
CA PHE A 8 20.64 -1.29 -4.42
C PHE A 8 20.44 -1.53 -5.91
N ALA A 9 20.59 -2.80 -6.32
CA ALA A 9 20.17 -3.22 -7.63
C ALA A 9 18.66 -3.52 -7.56
N LEU A 10 17.84 -2.46 -7.65
CA LEU A 10 16.49 -2.61 -8.18
C LEU A 10 16.66 -2.96 -9.67
N PHE A 11 16.64 -4.25 -10.00
CA PHE A 11 16.77 -4.68 -11.39
C PHE A 11 15.46 -4.40 -12.14
N ILE A 12 15.44 -3.27 -12.84
CA ILE A 12 14.45 -2.97 -13.88
C ILE A 12 14.77 -3.88 -15.08
N LEU A 13 13.85 -4.78 -15.42
CA LEU A 13 13.90 -5.55 -16.66
C LEU A 13 13.70 -4.60 -17.85
N LEU A 14 14.81 -4.14 -18.44
CA LEU A 14 14.82 -3.51 -19.75
C LEU A 14 14.59 -4.57 -20.83
N ALA A 15 13.36 -4.63 -21.35
CA ALA A 15 13.07 -5.20 -22.66
C ALA A 15 12.47 -4.08 -23.53
N GLY A 16 13.19 -3.73 -24.60
CA GLY A 16 12.98 -2.52 -25.39
C GLY A 16 11.78 -2.51 -26.35
N LEU A 17 11.21 -1.30 -26.46
CA LEU A 17 10.67 -0.59 -27.63
C LEU A 17 9.88 -1.36 -28.70
N ALA A 18 8.56 -1.11 -28.76
CA ALA A 18 7.93 -0.26 -29.78
C ALA A 18 6.40 -0.46 -29.76
N GLY A 19 5.61 0.62 -29.73
CA GLY A 19 4.18 0.56 -30.00
C GLY A 19 3.37 1.64 -29.29
N ALA A 20 2.96 2.64 -30.07
CA ALA A 20 2.18 3.80 -29.66
C ALA A 20 0.80 3.48 -29.05
N CYS A 21 0.34 4.43 -28.24
CA CYS A 21 -1.04 4.78 -27.90
C CYS A 21 -2.13 3.75 -28.21
N SER A 22 -2.55 3.03 -27.16
CA SER A 22 -3.96 2.71 -26.96
C SER A 22 -4.17 2.44 -25.48
N LEU A 23 -4.90 3.32 -24.79
CA LEU A 23 -5.57 2.99 -23.54
C LEU A 23 -6.45 1.76 -23.82
N LYS A 24 -5.94 0.56 -23.50
CA LYS A 24 -6.77 -0.63 -23.50
C LYS A 24 -7.70 -0.51 -22.31
N SER A 25 -8.96 -0.20 -22.61
CA SER A 25 -10.08 -0.39 -21.69
C SER A 25 -9.96 -1.75 -21.03
N LEU A 26 -10.24 -1.80 -19.73
CA LEU A 26 -10.54 -3.00 -18.95
C LEU A 26 -11.48 -3.93 -19.75
N GLY A 27 -10.91 -4.92 -20.45
CA GLY A 27 -11.62 -5.66 -21.49
C GLY A 27 -11.02 -7.02 -21.76
N SER A 28 -11.53 -8.01 -21.01
CA SER A 28 -11.68 -9.43 -21.33
C SER A 28 -10.52 -10.17 -22.01
N SER A 29 -9.73 -10.90 -21.22
CA SER A 29 -9.17 -12.20 -21.63
C SER A 29 -8.90 -13.08 -20.40
N SER A 30 -9.45 -14.31 -20.41
CA SER A 30 -9.25 -15.44 -19.48
C SER A 30 -9.15 -15.13 -17.98
N ALA A 31 -10.25 -15.31 -17.23
CA ALA A 31 -10.30 -15.44 -15.76
C ALA A 31 -9.16 -14.76 -14.98
N ALA A 32 -8.95 -13.46 -15.22
CA ALA A 32 -7.85 -12.74 -14.59
C ALA A 32 -8.16 -12.60 -13.09
N ILE A 33 -7.20 -12.97 -12.24
CA ILE A 33 -7.27 -12.73 -10.80
C ILE A 33 -7.48 -11.22 -10.60
N LYS A 34 -8.41 -10.83 -9.73
CA LYS A 34 -8.64 -9.43 -9.43
C LYS A 34 -7.73 -8.98 -8.28
N PRO A 35 -7.25 -7.72 -8.27
CA PRO A 35 -6.50 -7.19 -7.13
C PRO A 35 -7.23 -7.35 -5.78
N ALA A 36 -8.56 -7.19 -5.79
CA ALA A 36 -9.40 -7.39 -4.61
C ALA A 36 -9.36 -8.82 -4.05
N ASP A 37 -9.24 -9.84 -4.90
CA ASP A 37 -9.17 -11.23 -4.47
C ASP A 37 -7.84 -11.53 -3.77
N LEU A 38 -6.73 -11.00 -4.31
CA LEU A 38 -5.43 -11.07 -3.65
C LEU A 38 -5.39 -10.26 -2.35
N TYR A 39 -6.05 -9.09 -2.32
CA TYR A 39 -6.19 -8.32 -1.09
C TYR A 39 -6.92 -9.12 -0.01
N ALA A 40 -8.02 -9.80 -0.36
CA ALA A 40 -8.78 -10.61 0.59
C ALA A 40 -8.03 -11.86 1.05
N ALA A 41 -7.16 -12.42 0.22
CA ALA A 41 -6.30 -13.55 0.58
C ALA A 41 -5.03 -13.15 1.36
N SER A 42 -4.71 -11.86 1.39
CA SER A 42 -3.55 -11.34 2.10
C SER A 42 -3.74 -11.46 3.61
N PRO A 43 -2.64 -11.48 4.38
CA PRO A 43 -2.70 -11.50 5.85
C PRO A 43 -3.55 -10.36 6.41
N THR A 44 -4.20 -10.62 7.54
CA THR A 44 -4.86 -9.61 8.38
C THR A 44 -3.90 -9.08 9.44
N ALA A 45 -4.29 -8.01 10.16
CA ALA A 45 -3.54 -7.59 11.35
C ALA A 45 -3.42 -8.72 12.39
N ALA A 46 -4.48 -9.52 12.59
CA ALA A 46 -4.44 -10.67 13.49
C ALA A 46 -3.43 -11.74 13.01
N ASP A 47 -3.39 -12.02 11.72
CA ASP A 47 -2.38 -12.91 11.14
C ASP A 47 -0.97 -12.37 11.39
N ALA A 48 -0.72 -11.08 11.14
CA ALA A 48 0.58 -10.44 11.39
C ALA A 48 1.02 -10.59 12.85
N ASN A 49 0.13 -10.30 13.81
CA ASN A 49 0.41 -10.46 15.24
C ASN A 49 0.74 -11.91 15.62
N SER A 50 0.05 -12.88 15.01
CA SER A 50 0.30 -14.30 15.28
C SER A 50 1.58 -14.83 14.61
N LEU A 51 1.88 -14.39 13.39
CA LEU A 51 2.96 -14.94 12.55
C LEU A 51 4.31 -14.30 12.85
N LEU A 52 4.34 -12.99 13.10
CA LEU A 52 5.58 -12.23 13.23
C LEU A 52 6.16 -12.27 14.64
N GLY A 53 5.38 -12.77 15.62
CA GLY A 53 5.78 -13.09 16.97
C GLY A 53 6.03 -11.87 17.85
N GLY A 54 5.04 -11.52 18.68
CA GLY A 54 5.09 -10.35 19.56
C GLY A 54 4.96 -9.02 18.81
N GLY A 55 4.50 -8.00 19.51
CA GLY A 55 4.28 -6.66 18.95
C GLY A 55 2.80 -6.30 18.79
N ASN A 56 2.58 -5.09 18.29
CA ASN A 56 1.26 -4.53 18.03
C ASN A 56 1.20 -4.19 16.54
N TRP A 57 1.01 -5.22 15.72
CA TRP A 57 1.04 -5.11 14.27
C TRP A 57 -0.29 -4.59 13.73
N TRP A 58 -0.25 -3.44 13.09
CA TRP A 58 -1.39 -2.80 12.46
C TRP A 58 -1.28 -2.87 10.95
N THR A 59 -2.43 -2.92 10.26
CA THR A 59 -2.46 -2.83 8.80
C THR A 59 -2.37 -1.37 8.39
N ALA A 60 -1.52 -1.05 7.42
CA ALA A 60 -1.48 0.27 6.78
C ALA A 60 -2.17 0.22 5.41
N ALA A 61 -2.41 1.40 4.82
CA ALA A 61 -3.04 1.51 3.51
C ALA A 61 -2.30 0.68 2.44
N PRO A 62 -3.04 -0.12 1.64
CA PRO A 62 -2.46 -0.83 0.52
C PRO A 62 -2.18 0.12 -0.66
N THR A 63 -1.43 -0.38 -1.64
CA THR A 63 -1.30 0.25 -2.96
C THR A 63 -1.73 -0.74 -4.02
N PHE A 64 -2.61 -0.31 -4.91
CA PHE A 64 -3.09 -1.02 -6.08
C PHE A 64 -2.35 -0.50 -7.32
N GLN A 65 -1.07 -0.85 -7.43
CA GLN A 65 -0.21 -0.37 -8.50
C GLN A 65 -0.57 -1.05 -9.82
N MET A 66 -1.14 -0.26 -10.73
CA MET A 66 -1.47 -0.67 -12.09
C MET A 66 -1.31 0.55 -13.01
N LYS A 67 -1.10 0.29 -14.30
CA LYS A 67 -1.00 1.37 -15.29
C LYS A 67 -2.23 2.29 -15.20
N PRO A 68 -2.05 3.62 -15.16
CA PRO A 68 -0.83 4.33 -15.52
C PRO A 68 0.17 4.59 -14.38
N LEU A 69 -0.10 4.19 -13.13
CA LEU A 69 0.82 4.42 -12.01
C LEU A 69 2.18 3.77 -12.30
N ASP A 70 3.24 4.57 -12.23
CA ASP A 70 4.62 4.21 -12.58
C ASP A 70 4.77 3.58 -13.98
N ASP A 71 3.94 3.93 -14.96
CA ASP A 71 3.92 3.23 -16.27
C ASP A 71 5.31 3.09 -16.93
N ALA A 72 6.18 4.09 -16.75
CA ALA A 72 7.54 4.08 -17.27
C ALA A 72 8.47 3.03 -16.61
N SER A 73 8.28 2.74 -15.33
CA SER A 73 9.07 1.76 -14.57
C SER A 73 8.30 0.45 -14.29
N PHE A 74 7.01 0.39 -14.62
CA PHE A 74 6.16 -0.78 -14.43
C PHE A 74 6.61 -1.93 -15.35
N PRO A 75 6.98 -3.10 -14.81
CA PRO A 75 7.46 -4.20 -15.63
C PRO A 75 6.42 -4.61 -16.69
N PRO A 76 6.77 -4.72 -17.98
CA PRO A 76 5.80 -4.84 -19.06
C PRO A 76 4.96 -6.13 -19.01
N ALA A 77 5.48 -7.19 -18.40
CA ALA A 77 4.79 -8.48 -18.27
C ALA A 77 4.00 -8.65 -16.96
N VAL A 78 3.95 -7.59 -16.13
CA VAL A 78 3.12 -7.54 -14.92
C VAL A 78 1.81 -6.85 -15.30
N SER A 79 0.68 -7.47 -14.97
CA SER A 79 -0.64 -6.92 -15.22
C SER A 79 -1.02 -5.90 -14.13
N TYR A 80 -0.70 -6.22 -12.88
CA TYR A 80 -0.83 -5.32 -11.73
C TYR A 80 0.03 -5.82 -10.56
N LEU A 81 0.28 -4.93 -9.60
CA LEU A 81 0.96 -5.19 -8.34
C LEU A 81 0.08 -4.71 -7.18
N LEU A 82 -0.15 -5.59 -6.20
CA LEU A 82 -0.77 -5.21 -4.93
C LEU A 82 0.31 -5.16 -3.84
N ILE A 83 0.37 -4.04 -3.12
CA ILE A 83 1.26 -3.89 -1.96
C ILE A 83 0.42 -3.83 -0.69
N ARG A 84 0.70 -4.73 0.24
CA ARG A 84 0.15 -4.75 1.61
C ARG A 84 1.22 -4.39 2.60
N ARG A 85 0.87 -3.58 3.59
CA ARG A 85 1.80 -3.04 4.58
C ARG A 85 1.27 -3.27 5.98
N PHE A 86 2.19 -3.58 6.87
CA PHE A 86 1.96 -3.68 8.30
C PHE A 86 3.08 -2.97 9.04
N SER A 87 2.71 -2.28 10.11
CA SER A 87 3.65 -1.59 10.99
C SER A 87 3.50 -2.12 12.41
N ASN A 88 4.63 -2.41 13.05
CA ASN A 88 4.64 -2.73 14.47
C ASN A 88 4.67 -1.42 15.27
N VAL A 89 3.50 -1.01 15.77
CA VAL A 89 3.30 0.29 16.38
C VAL A 89 4.26 0.51 17.57
N GLY A 90 4.92 1.67 17.58
CA GLY A 90 5.91 2.02 18.59
C GLY A 90 7.32 1.54 18.28
N THR A 91 7.54 0.95 17.10
CA THR A 91 8.86 0.49 16.65
C THR A 91 9.11 0.86 15.18
N ALA A 92 10.33 0.67 14.70
CA ALA A 92 10.69 0.80 13.28
C ALA A 92 10.39 -0.44 12.43
N GLU A 93 9.82 -1.50 13.04
CA GLU A 93 9.63 -2.77 12.35
C GLU A 93 8.43 -2.71 11.40
N LEU A 94 8.64 -3.22 10.20
CA LEU A 94 7.68 -3.17 9.10
C LEU A 94 7.58 -4.54 8.44
N TRP A 95 6.39 -4.89 8.00
CA TRP A 95 6.18 -6.05 7.15
C TRP A 95 5.43 -5.61 5.90
N ARG A 96 6.03 -5.84 4.74
CA ARG A 96 5.45 -5.53 3.45
C ARG A 96 5.31 -6.79 2.63
N VAL A 97 4.18 -6.94 1.97
CA VAL A 97 3.92 -8.04 1.03
C VAL A 97 3.53 -7.44 -0.31
N ARG A 98 4.27 -7.81 -1.36
CA ARG A 98 4.03 -7.40 -2.74
C ARG A 98 3.56 -8.61 -3.53
N TYR A 99 2.44 -8.48 -4.22
CA TYR A 99 1.88 -9.51 -5.10
C TYR A 99 1.95 -9.03 -6.54
N PHE A 100 2.86 -9.59 -7.32
CA PHE A 100 2.99 -9.33 -8.74
C PHE A 100 2.15 -10.34 -9.51
N GLN A 101 1.08 -9.87 -10.14
CA GLN A 101 0.34 -10.69 -11.10
C GLN A 101 1.01 -10.57 -12.47
N TYR A 102 1.64 -11.65 -12.93
CA TYR A 102 2.17 -11.74 -14.29
C TYR A 102 1.10 -12.19 -15.27
N GLU A 103 1.29 -11.88 -16.55
CA GLU A 103 0.41 -12.35 -17.62
C GLU A 103 0.35 -13.88 -17.72
N SER A 104 1.39 -14.59 -17.27
CA SER A 104 1.44 -16.05 -17.31
C SER A 104 2.38 -16.66 -16.25
N SER A 105 2.19 -17.94 -15.96
CA SER A 105 3.08 -18.71 -15.07
C SER A 105 4.50 -18.86 -15.62
N SER A 106 4.69 -18.85 -16.94
CA SER A 106 6.04 -18.94 -17.53
C SER A 106 6.82 -17.65 -17.33
N THR A 107 6.17 -16.48 -17.46
CA THR A 107 6.82 -15.20 -17.15
C THR A 107 7.14 -15.08 -15.67
N ALA A 108 6.22 -15.49 -14.78
CA ALA A 108 6.48 -15.54 -13.34
C ALA A 108 7.64 -16.49 -12.98
N THR A 109 7.76 -17.62 -13.69
CA THR A 109 8.88 -18.58 -13.53
C THR A 109 10.20 -17.93 -13.93
N SER A 110 10.23 -17.22 -15.06
CA SER A 110 11.42 -16.52 -15.53
C SER A 110 11.88 -15.46 -14.53
N ALA A 111 10.94 -14.66 -13.99
CA ALA A 111 11.22 -13.69 -12.94
C ALA A 111 11.76 -14.35 -11.65
N MET A 112 11.21 -15.50 -11.26
CA MET A 112 11.71 -16.27 -10.12
C MET A 112 13.15 -16.77 -10.35
N THR A 113 13.45 -17.30 -11.53
CA THR A 113 14.81 -17.75 -11.89
C THR A 113 15.81 -16.59 -11.89
N SER A 114 15.42 -15.41 -12.37
CA SER A 114 16.25 -14.20 -12.28
C SER A 114 16.56 -13.83 -10.83
N ASN A 115 15.56 -13.85 -9.94
CA ASN A 115 15.76 -13.60 -8.51
C ASN A 115 16.69 -14.63 -7.86
N GLN A 116 16.50 -15.92 -8.14
CA GLN A 116 17.37 -16.98 -7.63
C GLN A 116 18.82 -16.84 -8.10
N SER A 117 19.03 -16.27 -9.29
CA SER A 117 20.38 -16.01 -9.83
C SER A 117 21.01 -14.75 -9.24
N ALA A 118 20.20 -13.76 -8.83
CA ALA A 118 20.66 -12.48 -8.32
C ALA A 118 21.09 -12.53 -6.84
N PHE A 119 20.42 -13.35 -6.03
CA PHE A 119 20.71 -13.42 -4.59
C PHE A 119 21.67 -14.56 -4.25
N THR A 120 22.77 -14.19 -3.57
CA THR A 120 23.78 -15.15 -3.07
C THR A 120 23.62 -15.46 -1.57
N ASN A 121 22.98 -14.57 -0.80
CA ASN A 121 22.78 -14.71 0.66
C ASN A 121 21.49 -15.45 1.00
N THR A 122 21.36 -16.67 0.49
CA THR A 122 20.13 -17.47 0.63
C THR A 122 20.14 -18.33 1.90
N VAL A 123 18.99 -18.51 2.53
CA VAL A 123 18.82 -19.43 3.67
C VAL A 123 17.82 -20.54 3.34
N THR A 124 17.95 -21.68 4.01
CA THR A 124 17.01 -22.80 3.84
C THR A 124 15.88 -22.69 4.85
N ALA A 125 14.64 -22.72 4.37
CA ALA A 125 13.43 -22.81 5.18
C ALA A 125 12.38 -23.70 4.48
N LYS A 126 11.16 -23.77 5.02
CA LYS A 126 10.06 -24.59 4.47
C LYS A 126 9.84 -24.28 2.98
N LYS A 127 9.81 -25.31 2.12
CA LYS A 127 9.41 -25.16 0.72
C LYS A 127 7.90 -24.94 0.63
N VAL A 128 7.48 -23.92 -0.09
CA VAL A 128 6.08 -23.51 -0.26
C VAL A 128 5.85 -23.00 -1.67
N GLY A 129 4.59 -22.99 -2.12
CA GLY A 129 4.24 -22.63 -3.49
C GLY A 129 4.88 -23.58 -4.51
N ASP A 130 5.02 -23.10 -5.74
CA ASP A 130 5.72 -23.84 -6.79
C ASP A 130 7.24 -23.68 -6.67
N GLN A 131 7.70 -22.49 -6.28
CA GLN A 131 9.10 -22.15 -6.04
C GLN A 131 9.19 -21.14 -4.89
N VAL A 132 10.25 -21.21 -4.08
CA VAL A 132 10.51 -20.24 -3.02
C VAL A 132 12.00 -19.97 -2.85
N LEU A 133 12.34 -18.75 -2.48
CA LEU A 133 13.67 -18.27 -2.15
C LEU A 133 13.58 -17.47 -0.85
N TYR A 134 14.48 -17.73 0.10
CA TYR A 134 14.60 -16.96 1.33
C TYR A 134 15.96 -16.29 1.38
N VAL A 135 15.97 -15.00 1.71
CA VAL A 135 17.16 -14.15 1.74
C VAL A 135 17.17 -13.39 3.06
N GLN A 136 18.34 -13.28 3.68
CA GLN A 136 18.54 -12.45 4.87
C GLN A 136 19.62 -11.41 4.56
N LEU A 137 19.28 -10.13 4.72
CA LEU A 137 20.15 -9.00 4.43
C LEU A 137 20.25 -8.10 5.66
N LYS A 138 21.47 -7.86 6.13
CA LYS A 138 21.70 -6.84 7.17
C LYS A 138 22.06 -5.53 6.49
N VAL A 139 21.12 -4.60 6.50
CA VAL A 139 21.26 -3.31 5.87
C VAL A 139 21.83 -2.32 6.88
N SER A 140 22.85 -1.57 6.48
CA SER A 140 23.63 -0.70 7.38
C SER A 140 23.26 0.79 7.26
N ASN A 141 22.23 1.15 6.49
CA ASN A 141 21.90 2.53 6.19
C ASN A 141 20.79 3.09 7.10
N SER A 142 20.75 4.41 7.19
CA SER A 142 19.74 5.18 7.95
C SER A 142 18.33 5.10 7.37
N ALA A 143 18.17 4.61 6.12
CA ALA A 143 16.90 4.57 5.41
C ALA A 143 15.86 3.60 6.00
N LEU A 144 16.30 2.62 6.80
CA LEU A 144 15.39 1.66 7.45
C LEU A 144 14.95 2.08 8.85
N ASN A 145 15.13 3.35 9.22
CA ASN A 145 14.60 3.97 10.44
C ASN A 145 14.86 3.19 11.75
N GLY A 146 15.91 2.35 11.81
CA GLY A 146 16.25 1.56 13.00
C GLY A 146 15.93 0.06 12.93
N ALA A 147 15.45 -0.45 11.80
CA ALA A 147 15.19 -1.89 11.57
C ALA A 147 16.15 -2.52 10.52
N PRO A 148 17.44 -2.77 10.86
CA PRO A 148 18.46 -3.14 9.87
C PRO A 148 18.41 -4.59 9.39
N TYR A 149 17.61 -5.46 10.02
CA TYR A 149 17.54 -6.88 9.66
C TYR A 149 16.37 -7.12 8.70
N GLU A 150 16.68 -7.26 7.42
CA GLU A 150 15.70 -7.57 6.38
C GLU A 150 15.66 -9.08 6.10
N ALA A 151 14.48 -9.66 6.25
CA ALA A 151 14.19 -11.01 5.79
C ALA A 151 13.21 -10.96 4.62
N LEU A 152 13.66 -11.44 3.48
CA LEU A 152 12.90 -11.50 2.23
C LEU A 152 12.53 -12.95 1.92
N ALA A 153 11.26 -13.20 1.65
CA ALA A 153 10.79 -14.44 1.04
C ALA A 153 10.17 -14.12 -0.32
N ILE A 154 10.71 -14.72 -1.39
CA ILE A 154 10.16 -14.62 -2.75
C ILE A 154 9.52 -15.95 -3.09
N ILE A 155 8.22 -15.95 -3.37
CA ILE A 155 7.40 -17.16 -3.52
C ILE A 155 6.66 -17.07 -4.85
N ARG A 156 6.75 -18.11 -5.68
CA ARG A 156 5.95 -18.23 -6.89
C ARG A 156 4.79 -19.19 -6.67
N VAL A 157 3.58 -18.79 -7.06
CA VAL A 157 2.39 -19.64 -7.13
C VAL A 157 1.66 -19.34 -8.44
N GLY A 158 1.71 -20.25 -9.40
CA GLY A 158 1.17 -20.03 -10.74
C GLY A 158 1.77 -18.78 -11.40
N SER A 159 0.90 -17.85 -11.81
CA SER A 159 1.23 -16.55 -12.41
C SER A 159 1.53 -15.45 -11.40
N VAL A 160 1.48 -15.73 -10.10
CA VAL A 160 1.72 -14.74 -9.04
C VAL A 160 3.10 -14.95 -8.43
N LEU A 161 3.88 -13.87 -8.36
CA LEU A 161 5.09 -13.80 -7.55
C LEU A 161 4.79 -12.96 -6.30
N ILE A 162 5.18 -13.45 -5.13
CA ILE A 162 4.97 -12.79 -3.85
C ILE A 162 6.34 -12.42 -3.29
N GLU A 163 6.55 -11.16 -2.95
CA GLU A 163 7.70 -10.74 -2.13
C GLU A 163 7.20 -10.37 -0.74
N SER A 164 7.68 -11.07 0.28
CA SER A 164 7.45 -10.73 1.68
C SER A 164 8.72 -10.17 2.27
N ILE A 165 8.71 -8.88 2.61
CA ILE A 165 9.83 -8.14 3.19
C ILE A 165 9.50 -7.85 4.65
N LEU A 166 10.23 -8.45 5.58
CA LEU A 166 10.10 -8.21 7.02
C LEU A 166 11.36 -7.50 7.52
N LEU A 167 11.18 -6.30 8.07
CA LEU A 167 12.24 -5.52 8.71
C LEU A 167 12.14 -5.67 10.23
N LYS A 168 13.26 -6.00 10.87
CA LYS A 168 13.39 -6.21 12.32
C LYS A 168 14.51 -5.37 12.91
N ASN A 169 14.35 -4.95 14.16
CA ASN A 169 15.33 -4.13 14.87
C ASN A 169 16.55 -4.94 15.33
N ASP A 170 16.29 -6.08 15.96
CA ASP A 170 17.32 -6.74 16.79
C ASP A 170 18.04 -7.90 16.09
N ALA A 171 17.31 -8.69 15.31
CA ALA A 171 17.83 -9.88 14.64
C ALA A 171 16.90 -10.34 13.51
N PHE A 172 17.43 -11.19 12.63
CA PHE A 172 16.63 -11.87 11.63
C PHE A 172 15.57 -12.78 12.28
N PRO A 173 14.36 -12.91 11.70
CA PRO A 173 13.41 -13.93 12.09
C PRO A 173 13.99 -15.34 11.87
N SER A 174 13.61 -16.30 12.71
CA SER A 174 13.98 -17.70 12.50
C SER A 174 13.47 -18.22 11.15
N THR A 175 14.18 -19.19 10.57
CA THR A 175 13.79 -19.84 9.31
C THR A 175 12.42 -20.51 9.41
N ASP A 176 12.08 -21.08 10.57
CA ASP A 176 10.73 -21.60 10.83
C ASP A 176 9.64 -20.52 10.75
N ARG A 177 9.91 -19.33 11.30
CA ARG A 177 8.98 -18.20 11.24
C ARG A 177 8.81 -17.72 9.79
N GLN A 178 9.91 -17.57 9.06
CA GLN A 178 9.87 -17.22 7.63
C GLN A 178 9.07 -18.25 6.82
N GLY A 179 9.28 -19.54 7.09
CA GLY A 179 8.53 -20.63 6.46
C GLY A 179 7.03 -20.58 6.74
N LYS A 180 6.61 -20.25 7.97
CA LYS A 180 5.19 -20.08 8.33
C LYS A 180 4.56 -18.87 7.63
N VAL A 181 5.27 -17.75 7.58
CA VAL A 181 4.82 -16.55 6.84
C VAL A 181 4.64 -16.89 5.37
N ALA A 182 5.65 -17.48 4.74
CA ALA A 182 5.61 -17.83 3.32
C ALA A 182 4.50 -18.86 3.01
N ASP A 183 4.27 -19.83 3.88
CA ASP A 183 3.19 -20.82 3.74
C ASP A 183 1.80 -20.18 3.78
N LYS A 184 1.57 -19.24 4.70
CA LYS A 184 0.31 -18.47 4.78
C LYS A 184 0.07 -17.72 3.47
N LEU A 185 1.09 -17.02 2.98
CA LEU A 185 1.02 -16.23 1.75
C LEU A 185 0.75 -17.10 0.52
N ALA A 186 1.51 -18.19 0.37
CA ALA A 186 1.33 -19.14 -0.73
C ALA A 186 -0.07 -19.77 -0.69
N SER A 187 -0.53 -20.21 0.48
CA SER A 187 -1.85 -20.82 0.67
C SER A 187 -2.99 -19.87 0.30
N GLY A 188 -2.88 -18.58 0.68
CA GLY A 188 -3.84 -17.55 0.29
C GLY A 188 -3.96 -17.43 -1.24
N VAL A 189 -2.83 -17.29 -1.94
CA VAL A 189 -2.80 -17.18 -3.40
C VAL A 189 -3.29 -18.46 -4.09
N THR A 190 -2.92 -19.64 -3.59
CA THR A 190 -3.43 -20.93 -4.10
C THR A 190 -4.97 -20.98 -4.02
N LYS A 191 -5.56 -20.46 -2.94
CA LYS A 191 -7.03 -20.40 -2.80
C LYS A 191 -7.67 -19.41 -3.77
N VAL A 192 -7.02 -18.28 -4.05
CA VAL A 192 -7.48 -17.30 -5.06
C VAL A 192 -7.44 -17.91 -6.46
N LEU A 193 -6.33 -18.54 -6.84
CA LEU A 193 -6.17 -19.23 -8.12
C LEU A 193 -7.20 -20.36 -8.29
N ALA A 194 -7.59 -21.02 -7.19
CA ALA A 194 -8.64 -22.03 -7.18
C ALA A 194 -10.06 -21.46 -7.14
N GLY A 195 -10.24 -20.13 -7.19
CA GLY A 195 -11.56 -19.47 -7.13
C GLY A 195 -12.28 -19.64 -5.79
N LYS A 196 -11.55 -19.86 -4.69
CA LYS A 196 -12.12 -20.10 -3.35
C LYS A 196 -12.17 -18.85 -2.46
N ILE A 197 -11.48 -17.78 -2.87
CA ILE A 197 -11.47 -16.50 -2.18
C ILE A 197 -11.89 -15.44 -3.19
N HIS A 198 -12.85 -14.62 -2.79
CA HIS A 198 -13.30 -13.47 -3.54
C HIS A 198 -13.25 -12.25 -2.63
N GLY A 199 -12.72 -11.15 -3.15
CA GLY A 199 -12.69 -9.89 -2.43
C GLY A 199 -14.09 -9.32 -2.23
N THR A 200 -14.40 -8.93 -0.99
CA THR A 200 -15.59 -8.13 -0.72
C THR A 200 -15.43 -6.78 -1.42
N GLN A 201 -16.35 -6.47 -2.33
CA GLN A 201 -16.38 -5.19 -3.02
C GLN A 201 -16.84 -4.10 -2.05
N VAL A 202 -16.22 -2.93 -2.11
CA VAL A 202 -16.80 -1.71 -1.54
C VAL A 202 -18.14 -1.46 -2.24
N SER A 203 -19.20 -1.17 -1.49
CA SER A 203 -20.52 -0.99 -2.08
C SER A 203 -20.55 0.24 -3.01
N SER A 204 -21.44 0.26 -3.99
CA SER A 204 -21.57 1.40 -4.90
C SER A 204 -21.87 2.71 -4.18
N SER A 205 -22.61 2.66 -3.07
CA SER A 205 -22.88 3.84 -2.24
C SER A 205 -21.62 4.36 -1.55
N GLU A 206 -20.74 3.48 -1.08
CA GLU A 206 -19.47 3.86 -0.45
C GLU A 206 -18.45 4.33 -1.49
N LEU A 207 -18.37 3.68 -2.65
CA LEU A 207 -17.57 4.17 -3.78
C LEU A 207 -18.04 5.55 -4.22
N GLY A 208 -19.35 5.78 -4.20
CA GLY A 208 -19.94 7.07 -4.48
C GLY A 208 -19.58 8.15 -3.47
N MET A 209 -19.01 7.82 -2.29
CA MET A 209 -18.51 8.81 -1.34
C MET A 209 -17.06 9.21 -1.63
N LEU A 210 -16.25 8.33 -2.21
CA LEU A 210 -14.84 8.60 -2.55
C LEU A 210 -14.74 9.76 -3.56
N PRO A 211 -13.57 10.41 -3.69
CA PRO A 211 -13.40 11.47 -4.66
C PRO A 211 -13.81 10.97 -6.06
N PRO A 212 -14.72 11.68 -6.74
CA PRO A 212 -15.22 11.23 -8.03
C PRO A 212 -14.05 11.25 -9.03
N PRO A 213 -13.92 10.23 -9.89
CA PRO A 213 -12.98 10.29 -10.98
C PRO A 213 -13.18 11.57 -11.79
N ASN A 214 -12.09 12.25 -12.11
CA ASN A 214 -12.09 13.46 -12.91
C ASN A 214 -10.81 13.50 -13.76
N SER A 215 -10.48 14.63 -14.37
CA SER A 215 -9.28 14.77 -15.22
C SER A 215 -7.96 14.86 -14.43
N TYR A 216 -8.00 14.77 -13.11
CA TYR A 216 -6.85 14.92 -12.22
C TYR A 216 -6.42 13.59 -11.61
N ILE A 217 -7.39 12.76 -11.24
CA ILE A 217 -7.14 11.51 -10.53
C ILE A 217 -7.97 10.36 -11.11
N THR A 218 -7.31 9.21 -11.24
CA THR A 218 -7.93 7.96 -11.68
C THR A 218 -7.91 6.93 -10.55
N LEU A 219 -9.08 6.39 -10.18
CA LEU A 219 -9.21 5.37 -9.14
C LEU A 219 -8.61 4.03 -9.62
N LEU A 220 -7.65 3.51 -8.86
CA LEU A 220 -6.98 2.23 -9.10
C LEU A 220 -7.60 1.08 -8.29
N GLY A 221 -8.06 1.37 -7.07
CA GLY A 221 -8.69 0.36 -6.21
C GLY A 221 -9.31 0.97 -4.96
N ALA A 222 -10.26 0.25 -4.37
CA ALA A 222 -10.90 0.68 -3.14
C ALA A 222 -11.16 -0.51 -2.22
N VAL A 223 -11.07 -0.27 -0.92
CA VAL A 223 -11.34 -1.29 0.11
C VAL A 223 -11.75 -0.66 1.43
N ARG A 224 -12.37 -1.44 2.31
CA ARG A 224 -12.52 -1.05 3.71
C ARG A 224 -11.26 -1.40 4.49
N LEU A 225 -10.81 -0.44 5.28
CA LEU A 225 -9.65 -0.60 6.16
C LEU A 225 -10.07 -0.46 7.62
N PRO A 226 -9.43 -1.21 8.53
CA PRO A 226 -9.61 -0.98 9.96
C PRO A 226 -9.10 0.42 10.31
N VAL A 227 -9.73 1.06 11.29
CA VAL A 227 -9.47 2.45 11.64
C VAL A 227 -8.02 2.73 12.05
N GLU A 228 -7.31 1.71 12.53
CA GLU A 228 -5.87 1.71 12.81
C GLU A 228 -5.00 2.09 11.60
N ALA A 229 -5.46 1.84 10.37
CA ALA A 229 -4.72 2.21 9.17
C ALA A 229 -4.70 3.73 8.94
N TRP A 230 -5.70 4.46 9.42
CA TRP A 230 -5.85 5.89 9.22
C TRP A 230 -4.71 6.72 9.83
N PRO A 231 -4.35 6.57 11.13
CA PRO A 231 -3.20 7.29 11.69
C PRO A 231 -1.86 6.83 11.10
N LEU A 232 -1.79 5.62 10.52
CA LEU A 232 -0.58 5.15 9.82
C LEU A 232 -0.40 5.81 8.45
N MET A 233 -1.49 6.15 7.75
CA MET A 233 -1.43 6.94 6.51
C MET A 233 -0.80 8.32 6.74
N LEU A 234 -0.99 8.87 7.94
CA LEU A 234 -0.47 10.19 8.35
C LEU A 234 0.90 10.11 9.04
N HIS A 235 1.49 8.91 9.15
CA HIS A 235 2.78 8.70 9.82
C HIS A 235 2.86 9.30 11.25
N LEU A 236 1.76 9.22 12.01
CA LEU A 236 1.70 9.81 13.35
C LEU A 236 2.68 9.13 14.31
N ALA A 237 3.37 9.93 15.12
CA ALA A 237 4.28 9.43 16.16
C ALA A 237 3.53 8.67 17.28
N ALA A 238 2.28 9.03 17.56
CA ALA A 238 1.41 8.39 18.55
C ALA A 238 0.09 7.93 17.92
N PRO A 239 0.11 6.93 17.01
CA PRO A 239 -1.06 6.54 16.23
C PRO A 239 -2.16 5.91 17.09
N SER A 240 -1.80 5.32 18.24
CA SER A 240 -2.71 4.73 19.22
C SER A 240 -3.72 5.70 19.81
N THR A 241 -3.33 6.95 20.05
CA THR A 241 -4.20 7.96 20.64
C THR A 241 -5.38 8.26 19.73
N LEU A 242 -5.10 8.47 18.44
CA LEU A 242 -6.14 8.80 17.47
C LEU A 242 -7.03 7.59 17.15
N ALA A 243 -6.46 6.40 16.99
CA ALA A 243 -7.25 5.18 16.81
C ALA A 243 -8.20 4.92 18.01
N THR A 244 -7.77 5.23 19.23
CA THR A 244 -8.62 5.13 20.43
C THR A 244 -9.76 6.13 20.40
N ALA A 245 -9.49 7.38 20.00
CA ALA A 245 -10.53 8.39 19.84
C ALA A 245 -11.60 7.97 18.81
N PHE A 246 -11.18 7.47 17.65
CA PHE A 246 -12.12 6.96 16.65
C PHE A 246 -12.98 5.80 17.18
N LYS A 247 -12.38 4.86 17.91
CA LYS A 247 -13.12 3.73 18.50
C LYS A 247 -14.09 4.16 19.59
N ALA A 248 -13.78 5.20 20.36
CA ALA A 248 -14.72 5.78 21.32
C ALA A 248 -16.00 6.27 20.63
N ASP A 249 -15.87 6.81 19.42
CA ASP A 249 -16.99 7.22 18.55
C ASP A 249 -17.61 6.07 17.73
N GLN A 250 -17.28 4.82 18.06
CA GLN A 250 -17.72 3.60 17.35
C GLN A 250 -17.25 3.50 15.89
N ILE A 251 -16.19 4.22 15.52
CA ILE A 251 -15.59 4.17 14.19
C ILE A 251 -14.53 3.08 14.18
N ASN A 252 -14.85 1.96 13.53
CA ASN A 252 -13.99 0.77 13.49
C ASN A 252 -13.34 0.55 12.11
N GLU A 253 -13.95 1.10 11.07
CA GLU A 253 -13.49 0.99 9.69
C GLU A 253 -13.71 2.29 8.94
N PHE A 254 -13.03 2.42 7.80
CA PHE A 254 -13.22 3.53 6.87
C PHE A 254 -13.14 3.03 5.44
N VAL A 255 -13.72 3.81 4.52
CA VAL A 255 -13.62 3.54 3.08
C VAL A 255 -12.33 4.18 2.58
N PHE A 256 -11.49 3.37 1.96
CA PHE A 256 -10.22 3.78 1.35
C PHE A 256 -10.30 3.66 -0.18
N GLY A 257 -9.71 4.64 -0.87
CA GLY A 257 -9.46 4.60 -2.31
C GLY A 257 -8.00 4.91 -2.59
N ASP A 258 -7.44 4.21 -3.57
CA ASP A 258 -6.11 4.46 -4.11
C ASP A 258 -6.23 4.97 -5.53
N TYR A 259 -5.50 6.03 -5.85
CA TYR A 259 -5.59 6.76 -7.10
C TYR A 259 -4.18 7.03 -7.64
N VAL A 260 -4.11 7.21 -8.95
CA VAL A 260 -2.96 7.84 -9.62
C VAL A 260 -3.28 9.30 -9.90
N LEU A 261 -2.27 10.16 -9.82
CA LEU A 261 -2.34 11.51 -10.35
C LEU A 261 -2.10 11.49 -11.87
N ASP A 262 -3.08 11.91 -12.66
CA ASP A 262 -3.04 11.76 -14.12
C ASP A 262 -1.93 12.62 -14.77
N SER A 263 -1.54 13.72 -14.12
CA SER A 263 -0.47 14.61 -14.62
C SER A 263 0.94 14.13 -14.29
N ASP A 264 1.10 13.25 -13.30
CA ASP A 264 2.39 12.72 -12.85
C ASP A 264 2.19 11.32 -12.27
N THR A 265 2.49 10.32 -13.08
CA THR A 265 2.25 8.91 -12.74
C THR A 265 3.18 8.36 -11.67
N HIS A 266 4.16 9.12 -11.21
CA HIS A 266 4.98 8.77 -10.04
C HIS A 266 4.33 9.20 -8.72
N MET A 267 3.17 9.85 -8.78
CA MET A 267 2.42 10.28 -7.60
C MET A 267 1.22 9.36 -7.35
N GLU A 268 1.19 8.78 -6.16
CA GLU A 268 0.08 8.03 -5.60
C GLU A 268 -0.79 8.98 -4.78
N VAL A 269 -2.10 8.95 -5.02
CA VAL A 269 -3.09 9.71 -4.28
C VAL A 269 -3.93 8.76 -3.44
N LEU A 270 -3.77 8.84 -2.12
CA LEU A 270 -4.57 8.08 -1.17
C LEU A 270 -5.79 8.88 -0.77
N ALA A 271 -6.96 8.28 -0.77
CA ALA A 271 -8.20 8.86 -0.25
C ALA A 271 -8.78 8.00 0.87
N SER A 272 -9.33 8.64 1.89
CA SER A 272 -10.07 7.95 2.95
C SER A 272 -11.26 8.77 3.42
N ILE A 273 -12.31 8.08 3.87
CA ILE A 273 -13.50 8.71 4.47
C ILE A 273 -13.88 7.98 5.74
N LEU A 274 -13.85 8.74 6.84
CA LEU A 274 -14.42 8.34 8.12
C LEU A 274 -15.85 8.88 8.23
N MET A 275 -16.74 8.06 8.77
CA MET A 275 -18.13 8.41 9.05
C MET A 275 -18.36 8.46 10.55
N PHE A 276 -18.80 9.60 11.05
CA PHE A 276 -19.06 9.86 12.46
C PHE A 276 -20.56 9.77 12.77
N PRO A 277 -20.94 9.47 14.02
CA PRO A 277 -22.34 9.44 14.43
C PRO A 277 -23.01 10.82 14.39
N SER A 278 -22.23 11.91 14.48
CA SER A 278 -22.74 13.28 14.41
C SER A 278 -21.69 14.23 13.82
N ALA A 279 -22.15 15.40 13.36
CA ALA A 279 -21.24 16.46 12.89
C ALA A 279 -20.38 17.04 14.01
N SER A 280 -20.89 17.04 15.26
CA SER A 280 -20.12 17.46 16.42
C SER A 280 -18.97 16.50 16.68
N ALA A 281 -19.20 15.18 16.64
CA ALA A 281 -18.16 14.18 16.84
C ALA A 281 -17.05 14.29 15.77
N ALA A 282 -17.45 14.47 14.50
CA ALA A 282 -16.50 14.71 13.41
C ALA A 282 -15.64 15.95 13.67
N SER A 283 -16.27 17.07 14.09
CA SER A 283 -15.58 18.33 14.38
C SER A 283 -14.67 18.24 15.61
N GLU A 284 -15.12 17.56 16.68
CA GLU A 284 -14.36 17.38 17.92
C GLU A 284 -13.08 16.58 17.66
N VAL A 285 -13.18 15.45 16.96
CA VAL A 285 -12.00 14.63 16.63
C VAL A 285 -11.07 15.35 15.65
N PHE A 286 -11.63 16.04 14.65
CA PHE A 286 -10.83 16.87 13.74
C PHE A 286 -10.03 17.95 14.50
N ASN A 287 -10.71 18.71 15.38
CA ASN A 287 -10.08 19.78 16.16
C ASN A 287 -9.09 19.24 17.19
N ALA A 288 -9.34 18.07 17.77
CA ALA A 288 -8.41 17.43 18.71
C ALA A 288 -7.08 17.05 18.01
N PHE A 289 -7.15 16.63 16.75
CA PHE A 289 -5.98 16.18 16.00
C PHE A 289 -5.27 17.32 15.23
N LYS A 290 -6.02 18.18 14.54
CA LYS A 290 -5.47 19.28 13.73
C LYS A 290 -5.40 20.60 14.49
N GLY A 291 -5.94 20.71 15.69
CA GLY A 291 -6.10 21.98 16.39
C GLY A 291 -7.20 22.84 15.75
N ALA A 292 -7.40 24.04 16.30
CA ALA A 292 -8.38 25.02 15.81
C ALA A 292 -7.90 25.74 14.52
N ASN A 293 -7.35 24.99 13.57
CA ASN A 293 -6.94 25.52 12.28
C ASN A 293 -8.16 26.05 11.51
N THR A 294 -7.97 27.16 10.80
CA THR A 294 -9.04 27.75 9.98
C THR A 294 -9.23 26.92 8.72
N LEU A 295 -10.36 26.20 8.66
CA LEU A 295 -10.83 25.57 7.43
C LEU A 295 -11.15 26.63 6.38
N SER A 296 -10.96 26.29 5.10
CA SER A 296 -11.53 27.07 4.00
C SER A 296 -13.06 27.10 4.09
N PRO A 297 -13.75 28.01 3.37
CA PRO A 297 -15.21 28.01 3.29
C PRO A 297 -15.83 26.66 2.87
N ASP A 298 -15.08 25.86 2.10
CA ASP A 298 -15.49 24.54 1.64
C ASP A 298 -15.19 23.42 2.67
N GLY A 299 -14.72 23.77 3.87
CA GLY A 299 -14.38 22.80 4.91
C GLY A 299 -13.04 22.09 4.69
N VAL A 300 -12.13 22.69 3.93
CA VAL A 300 -10.84 22.06 3.56
C VAL A 300 -9.68 22.67 4.35
N LEU A 301 -8.82 21.82 4.90
CA LEU A 301 -7.49 22.18 5.42
C LEU A 301 -6.43 21.52 4.54
N ALA A 302 -5.57 22.31 3.91
CA ALA A 302 -4.48 21.84 3.07
C ALA A 302 -3.13 22.25 3.68
N PHE A 303 -2.14 21.35 3.65
CA PHE A 303 -0.74 21.69 3.92
C PHE A 303 0.21 20.64 3.35
N TYR A 304 1.47 21.02 3.25
CA TYR A 304 2.57 20.13 2.88
C TYR A 304 3.28 19.65 4.16
N ASN A 305 3.52 18.34 4.25
CA ASN A 305 4.21 17.72 5.37
C ASN A 305 5.67 17.46 4.97
N ASP A 306 6.56 18.41 5.30
CA ASP A 306 7.99 18.35 4.96
C ASP A 306 8.68 17.09 5.47
N ALA A 307 8.25 16.55 6.62
CA ALA A 307 8.90 15.40 7.23
C ALA A 307 8.71 14.10 6.42
N PHE A 308 7.61 14.00 5.67
CA PHE A 308 7.28 12.84 4.85
C PHE A 308 7.21 13.16 3.36
N GLY A 309 7.44 14.43 2.99
CA GLY A 309 7.39 14.90 1.62
C GLY A 309 6.04 14.63 0.95
N GLN A 310 4.92 14.95 1.61
CA GLN A 310 3.58 14.65 1.08
C GLN A 310 2.62 15.83 1.25
N TYR A 311 1.65 15.96 0.33
CA TYR A 311 0.56 16.92 0.47
C TYR A 311 -0.63 16.26 1.15
N GLU A 312 -1.21 16.93 2.14
CA GLU A 312 -2.35 16.44 2.91
C GLU A 312 -3.52 17.42 2.82
N TYR A 313 -4.69 16.92 2.44
CA TYR A 313 -5.94 17.67 2.40
C TYR A 313 -6.97 16.99 3.28
N PHE A 314 -7.36 17.65 4.36
CA PHE A 314 -8.44 17.21 5.23
C PHE A 314 -9.72 17.91 4.81
N VAL A 315 -10.81 17.16 4.70
CA VAL A 315 -12.12 17.67 4.28
C VAL A 315 -13.13 17.33 5.36
N LEU A 316 -13.60 18.33 6.10
CA LEU A 316 -14.62 18.17 7.11
C LEU A 316 -15.96 18.69 6.58
N SER A 317 -16.96 17.82 6.48
CA SER A 317 -18.31 18.24 6.09
C SER A 317 -19.38 17.31 6.66
N GLY A 318 -20.29 17.90 7.44
CA GLY A 318 -21.33 17.17 8.18
C GLY A 318 -20.73 16.11 9.09
N THR A 319 -21.19 14.87 8.94
CA THR A 319 -20.74 13.70 9.70
C THR A 319 -19.49 13.03 9.13
N ARG A 320 -18.82 13.63 8.13
CA ARG A 320 -17.74 12.98 7.39
C ARG A 320 -16.43 13.74 7.53
N LEU A 321 -15.35 12.97 7.69
CA LEU A 321 -13.97 13.44 7.60
C LEU A 321 -13.29 12.71 6.45
N GLY A 322 -13.02 13.45 5.38
CA GLY A 322 -12.20 13.02 4.25
C GLY A 322 -10.73 13.36 4.48
N LEU A 323 -9.85 12.53 3.95
CA LEU A 323 -8.41 12.79 3.86
C LEU A 323 -7.91 12.39 2.47
N LEU A 324 -7.22 13.31 1.80
CA LEU A 324 -6.42 13.05 0.61
C LEU A 324 -4.95 13.22 0.95
N ILE A 325 -4.13 12.28 0.48
CA ILE A 325 -2.67 12.36 0.56
C ILE A 325 -2.11 12.20 -0.85
N CYS A 326 -1.28 13.12 -1.30
CA CYS A 326 -0.44 12.92 -2.49
C CYS A 326 1.00 12.65 -2.04
N LYS A 327 1.57 11.54 -2.48
CA LYS A 327 2.95 11.13 -2.17
C LYS A 327 3.61 10.48 -3.38
N SER A 328 4.93 10.41 -3.39
CA SER A 328 5.65 9.62 -4.38
C SER A 328 5.39 8.12 -4.19
N THR A 329 5.37 7.38 -5.30
CA THR A 329 5.36 5.90 -5.34
C THR A 329 6.70 5.29 -4.92
N ALA A 330 7.79 6.07 -4.91
CA ALA A 330 9.12 5.63 -4.56
C ALA A 330 9.30 5.45 -3.03
N GLU A 331 8.63 4.46 -2.46
CA GLU A 331 8.59 4.24 -1.00
C GLU A 331 9.94 3.99 -0.32
N LEU A 332 10.94 3.58 -1.09
CA LEU A 332 12.28 3.24 -0.59
C LEU A 332 13.36 4.21 -1.08
N ASP A 333 13.01 5.16 -1.95
CA ASP A 333 13.93 6.21 -2.32
C ASP A 333 13.68 7.38 -1.38
N VAL A 334 14.56 7.53 -0.39
CA VAL A 334 14.49 8.57 0.66
C VAL A 334 14.51 10.00 0.07
N SER A 335 14.68 10.13 -1.24
CA SER A 335 14.86 11.40 -1.95
C SER A 335 13.66 11.87 -2.77
N GLU A 336 12.62 11.05 -2.98
CA GLU A 336 11.47 11.46 -3.79
C GLU A 336 10.29 11.91 -2.92
N ALA A 337 10.16 13.22 -2.75
CA ALA A 337 8.97 13.84 -2.20
C ALA A 337 7.87 13.97 -3.26
N ALA A 338 6.62 14.13 -2.80
CA ALA A 338 5.49 14.48 -3.64
C ALA A 338 5.83 15.70 -4.50
N SER A 339 5.63 15.57 -5.81
CA SER A 339 5.90 16.65 -6.73
C SER A 339 4.89 17.77 -6.55
N ARG A 340 5.27 19.00 -6.94
CA ARG A 340 4.33 20.14 -6.96
C ARG A 340 3.16 19.93 -7.92
N ALA A 341 3.20 18.89 -8.77
CA ALA A 341 2.06 18.50 -9.59
C ALA A 341 0.87 18.06 -8.74
N CYS A 342 1.08 17.65 -7.49
CA CYS A 342 0.01 17.34 -6.55
C CYS A 342 -0.82 18.56 -6.13
N GLU A 343 -0.22 19.75 -6.03
CA GLU A 343 -0.81 20.93 -5.37
C GLU A 343 -2.17 21.31 -5.98
N LYS A 344 -2.16 21.78 -7.23
CA LYS A 344 -3.36 22.36 -7.84
C LYS A 344 -4.46 21.35 -8.16
N PRO A 345 -4.12 20.16 -8.70
CA PRO A 345 -5.10 19.11 -8.93
C PRO A 345 -5.81 18.68 -7.64
N LEU A 346 -5.07 18.43 -6.55
CA LEU A 346 -5.69 18.01 -5.30
C LEU A 346 -6.43 19.11 -4.56
N GLU A 347 -5.99 20.38 -4.63
CA GLU A 347 -6.80 21.51 -4.16
C GLU A 347 -8.19 21.50 -4.82
N THR A 348 -8.23 21.27 -6.13
CA THR A 348 -9.47 21.26 -6.92
C THR A 348 -10.35 20.08 -6.55
N VAL A 349 -9.76 18.89 -6.42
CA VAL A 349 -10.46 17.68 -5.95
C VAL A 349 -11.03 17.90 -4.55
N ALA A 350 -10.21 18.36 -3.60
CA ALA A 350 -10.58 18.55 -2.21
C ALA A 350 -11.72 19.57 -2.05
N ALA A 351 -11.69 20.67 -2.79
CA ALA A 351 -12.73 21.70 -2.74
C ALA A 351 -14.09 21.21 -3.30
N ALA A 352 -14.07 20.34 -4.32
CA ALA A 352 -15.29 19.79 -4.92
C ALA A 352 -15.88 18.60 -4.14
N TRP A 353 -15.04 17.89 -3.38
CA TRP A 353 -15.42 16.65 -2.72
C TRP A 353 -16.59 16.77 -1.71
N PRO A 354 -16.71 17.84 -0.88
CA PRO A 354 -17.84 17.99 0.04
C PRO A 354 -19.23 17.86 -0.61
N ALA A 355 -19.39 18.23 -1.88
CA ALA A 355 -20.66 18.12 -2.60
C ALA A 355 -21.16 16.68 -2.71
N VAL A 356 -20.24 15.71 -2.66
CA VAL A 356 -20.52 14.28 -2.70
C VAL A 356 -21.11 13.79 -1.36
N PHE A 357 -20.84 14.50 -0.27
CA PHE A 357 -21.35 14.15 1.06
C PHE A 357 -22.81 14.60 1.26
N SER A 358 -23.29 15.56 0.49
CA SER A 358 -24.66 16.09 0.58
C SER A 358 -25.71 15.30 -0.21
N GLY A 359 -25.31 14.26 -0.97
CA GLY A 359 -26.21 13.35 -1.70
C GLY A 359 -26.58 12.11 -0.89
#